data_AF-A0A1F4Q756-F1
#
_entry.id   AF-A0A1F4Q756-F1
#
_cell.length_a   1.000
_cell.length_b   1.000
_cell.length_c   1.000
_cell.angle_alpha   90.00
_cell.angle_beta   90.00
_cell.angle_gamma   90.00
#
_symmetry.space_group_name_H-M   'P 1'
#
loop_
_entity.id
_entity.type
_entity.pdbx_description
1 polymer ?
#
loop_
_entity_poly.entity_id
_entity_poly.type
_entity_poly.pdbx_seq_one_letter_code
_entity_poly.pdbx_strand_id
1 'polypeptide(L)'
;MCIGGDRATGYLHSKEQLLRTLQDVNADPALSALERDIVQTANKLGIGPMGFGGKTTLLGCKIGALNRLPASFFVSISYMCWAYRRQGFLLNDQGKIVKWLY
;
A
#
# COMPACT_ATOMS: atom_id res chain seq x y z
N MET A 1 -1.69 2.86 2.14
CA MET A 1 -2.59 3.87 2.76
C MET A 1 -3.68 3.17 3.55
N CYS A 2 -4.28 3.84 4.54
CA CYS A 2 -5.44 3.37 5.28
C CYS A 2 -6.46 4.52 5.42
N ILE A 3 -7.73 4.26 5.12
CA ILE A 3 -8.86 5.18 5.34
C ILE A 3 -9.64 4.71 6.57
N GLY A 4 -9.78 5.55 7.58
CA GLY A 4 -10.40 5.19 8.86
C GLY A 4 -9.40 4.62 9.87
N GLY A 5 -9.90 3.85 10.84
CA GLY A 5 -9.15 3.45 12.03
C GLY A 5 -8.94 4.60 13.03
N ASP A 6 -8.03 4.38 13.97
CA ASP A 6 -7.50 5.41 14.86
C ASP A 6 -6.05 5.76 14.48
N ARG A 7 -5.40 6.63 15.26
CA ARG A 7 -4.02 7.04 14.98
C ARG A 7 -3.05 5.85 14.96
N ALA A 8 -3.13 4.91 15.89
CA ALA A 8 -2.23 3.77 15.97
C ALA A 8 -2.55 2.72 14.90
N THR A 9 -3.80 2.25 14.86
CA THR A 9 -4.21 1.16 13.96
C THR A 9 -4.15 1.57 12.49
N GLY A 10 -4.52 2.81 12.16
CA GLY A 10 -4.42 3.33 10.81
C GLY A 10 -2.98 3.36 10.28
N TYR A 11 -2.01 3.73 11.11
CA TYR A 11 -0.59 3.69 10.72
C TYR A 11 -0.12 2.27 10.46
N LEU A 12 -0.39 1.34 11.38
CA LEU A 12 -0.02 -0.08 11.21
C LEU A 12 -0.63 -0.66 9.93
N HIS A 13 -1.95 -0.50 9.75
CA HIS A 13 -2.64 -1.05 8.61
C HIS A 13 -2.18 -0.43 7.29
N SER A 14 -1.83 0.86 7.28
CA SER A 14 -1.28 1.51 6.09
C SER A 14 0.07 0.92 5.66
N LYS A 15 0.88 0.41 6.60
CA LYS A 15 2.15 -0.30 6.34
C LYS A 15 1.91 -1.72 5.86
N GLU A 16 0.93 -2.42 6.43
CA GLU A 16 0.55 -3.78 5.99
C GLU A 16 0.15 -3.80 4.51
N GLN A 17 -0.47 -2.72 4.00
CA GLN A 17 -0.78 -2.62 2.56
C GLN A 17 0.45 -2.72 1.65
N LEU A 18 1.66 -2.42 2.15
CA LEU A 18 2.90 -2.55 1.37
C LEU A 18 3.34 -4.02 1.19
N LEU A 19 2.69 -4.95 1.90
CA LEU A 19 2.87 -6.40 1.72
C LEU A 19 2.06 -6.93 0.54
N ARG A 20 1.06 -6.20 0.04
CA ARG A 20 0.34 -6.58 -1.18
C ARG A 20 1.29 -6.51 -2.39
N THR A 21 1.12 -7.41 -3.36
CA THR A 21 1.94 -7.37 -4.59
C THR A 21 1.53 -6.17 -5.45
N LEU A 22 2.42 -5.73 -6.33
CA LEU A 22 2.12 -4.55 -7.16
C LEU A 22 0.93 -4.81 -8.10
N GLN A 23 0.81 -6.05 -8.60
CA GLN A 23 -0.22 -6.51 -9.53
C GLN A 23 -1.57 -6.80 -8.84
N ASP A 24 -1.59 -6.89 -7.51
CA ASP A 24 -2.82 -7.10 -6.76
C ASP A 24 -3.81 -5.93 -6.97
N VAL A 25 -5.11 -6.20 -6.88
CA VAL A 25 -6.18 -5.21 -7.06
C VAL A 25 -7.10 -5.27 -5.85
N ASN A 26 -7.52 -4.10 -5.35
CA ASN A 26 -8.47 -4.07 -4.25
C ASN A 26 -9.81 -4.74 -4.64
N ALA A 27 -10.35 -5.57 -3.76
CA ALA A 27 -11.64 -6.22 -3.96
C ALA A 27 -12.82 -5.22 -3.90
N ASP A 28 -12.66 -4.13 -3.14
CA ASP A 28 -13.64 -3.03 -3.14
C ASP A 28 -13.47 -2.19 -4.42
N PRO A 29 -14.50 -2.10 -5.29
CA PRO A 29 -14.40 -1.37 -6.55
C PRO A 29 -14.12 0.14 -6.38
N ALA A 30 -14.63 0.76 -5.32
CA ALA A 30 -14.41 2.17 -5.05
C ALA A 30 -12.97 2.44 -4.61
N LEU A 31 -12.41 1.58 -3.75
CA LEU A 31 -11.01 1.67 -3.36
C LEU A 31 -10.07 1.34 -4.52
N SER A 32 -10.42 0.35 -5.34
CA SER A 32 -9.68 0.00 -6.57
C SER A 32 -9.62 1.17 -7.56
N ALA A 33 -10.76 1.85 -7.76
CA ALA A 33 -10.80 3.04 -8.59
C ALA A 33 -9.92 4.18 -8.03
N LEU A 34 -9.96 4.39 -6.72
CA LEU A 34 -9.13 5.39 -6.05
C LEU A 34 -7.63 5.06 -6.13
N GLU A 35 -7.24 3.79 -5.95
CA GLU A 35 -5.85 3.34 -6.14
C GLU A 35 -5.34 3.70 -7.54
N ARG A 36 -6.14 3.46 -8.58
CA ARG A 36 -5.79 3.81 -9.97
C ARG A 36 -5.71 5.32 -10.19
N ASP A 37 -6.68 6.08 -9.70
CA ASP A 37 -6.74 7.52 -9.86
C ASP A 37 -5.53 8.22 -9.20
N ILE A 38 -5.16 7.81 -7.99
CA ILE A 38 -3.97 8.34 -7.29
C ILE A 38 -2.71 8.10 -8.12
N VAL A 39 -2.50 6.90 -8.65
CA VAL A 39 -1.33 6.58 -9.48
C VAL A 39 -1.32 7.40 -10.76
N GLN A 40 -2.46 7.49 -11.44
CA GLN A 40 -2.58 8.27 -12.67
C GLN A 40 -2.31 9.75 -12.41
N THR A 41 -2.89 10.32 -11.36
CA THR A 41 -2.75 11.72 -10.99
C THR A 41 -1.32 12.03 -10.56
N ALA A 42 -0.70 11.20 -9.72
CA ALA A 42 0.69 11.38 -9.31
C ALA A 42 1.67 11.36 -10.49
N ASN A 43 1.42 10.52 -11.49
CA ASN A 43 2.26 10.41 -12.69
C ASN A 43 2.05 11.56 -13.70
N LYS A 44 0.94 12.32 -13.59
CA LYS A 44 0.74 13.56 -14.36
C LYS A 44 1.52 14.76 -13.80
N LEU A 45 1.99 14.69 -12.55
CA LEU A 45 2.67 15.82 -11.89
C LEU A 45 4.06 16.12 -12.48
N GLY A 46 4.65 15.21 -13.26
CA GLY A 46 5.96 15.43 -13.87
C GLY A 46 7.15 15.41 -12.90
N ILE A 47 6.95 15.03 -11.63
CA ILE A 47 7.98 14.98 -10.58
C ILE A 47 9.05 13.92 -10.91
N GLY A 48 8.60 12.74 -11.33
CA GLY A 48 9.48 11.63 -11.71
C GLY A 48 10.30 11.02 -10.57
N PRO A 49 11.19 10.07 -10.87
CA PRO A 49 11.98 9.36 -9.87
C PRO A 49 12.92 10.31 -9.12
N MET A 50 12.84 10.30 -7.78
CA MET A 50 13.66 11.15 -6.90
C MET A 50 13.54 12.67 -7.16
N GLY A 51 12.50 13.12 -7.89
CA GLY A 51 12.30 14.53 -8.21
C GLY A 51 13.10 15.06 -9.39
N PHE A 52 13.77 14.20 -10.16
CA PHE A 52 14.56 14.62 -11.35
C PHE A 52 13.72 14.84 -12.62
N GLY A 53 12.39 14.86 -12.50
CA GLY A 53 11.48 14.95 -13.62
C GLY A 53 11.18 13.60 -14.26
N GLY A 54 10.09 13.54 -15.03
CA GLY A 54 9.71 12.37 -15.82
C GLY A 54 8.25 11.95 -15.65
N LYS A 55 7.88 10.86 -16.34
CA LYS A 55 6.48 10.39 -16.42
C LYS A 55 6.05 9.48 -15.26
N THR A 56 6.99 9.04 -14.42
CA THR A 56 6.72 8.03 -13.39
C THR A 56 7.19 8.51 -12.02
N THR A 57 6.26 9.08 -11.27
CA THR A 57 6.44 9.50 -9.87
C THR A 57 6.09 8.35 -8.90
N LEU A 58 5.03 7.59 -9.21
CA LEU A 58 4.49 6.54 -8.35
C LEU A 58 4.29 5.25 -9.15
N LEU A 59 4.84 4.14 -8.62
CA LEU A 59 4.70 2.82 -9.23
C LEU A 59 3.35 2.15 -8.93
N GLY A 60 2.77 2.45 -7.76
CA GLY A 60 1.50 1.88 -7.34
C GLY A 60 0.99 2.50 -6.06
N CYS A 61 -0.31 2.36 -5.82
CA CYS A 61 -0.98 2.74 -4.58
C CYS A 61 -1.79 1.54 -4.08
N LYS A 62 -1.76 1.29 -2.77
CA LYS A 62 -2.53 0.25 -2.09
C LYS A 62 -3.26 0.86 -0.90
N ILE A 63 -4.56 0.66 -0.83
CA ILE A 63 -5.46 1.27 0.16
C ILE A 63 -6.15 0.15 0.94
N GLY A 64 -6.09 0.24 2.26
CA GLY A 64 -6.97 -0.50 3.17
C GLY A 64 -8.00 0.45 3.78
N ALA A 65 -9.08 -0.10 4.33
CA ALA A 65 -10.08 0.66 5.05
C ALA A 65 -10.39 -0.02 6.39
N LEU A 66 -10.56 0.79 7.42
CA LEU A 66 -10.91 0.33 8.76
C LEU A 66 -12.10 1.14 9.30
N ASN A 67 -12.92 0.50 10.13
CA ASN A 67 -13.94 1.20 10.91
C ASN A 67 -13.27 2.25 11.81
N ARG A 68 -13.98 3.34 12.07
CA ARG A 68 -13.46 4.52 12.79
C ARG A 68 -14.51 5.06 13.75
N LEU A 69 -14.06 5.84 14.73
CA LEU A 69 -14.96 6.66 15.53
C LEU A 69 -15.71 7.66 14.62
N PRO A 70 -17.04 7.82 14.73
CA PRO A 70 -17.79 8.73 13.86
C PRO A 70 -17.29 10.18 13.89
N ALA A 71 -16.83 10.65 15.05
CA ALA A 71 -16.33 12.01 15.28
C ALA A 71 -14.89 12.26 14.75
N SER A 72 -14.25 11.30 14.10
CA SER A 72 -12.90 11.46 13.54
C SER A 72 -12.77 10.75 12.21
N PHE A 73 -12.01 11.32 11.28
CA PHE A 73 -11.73 10.73 9.97
C PHE A 73 -10.22 10.75 9.71
N PHE A 74 -9.53 9.67 10.06
CA PHE A 74 -8.10 9.54 9.80
C PHE A 74 -7.84 8.96 8.41
N VAL A 75 -6.81 9.50 7.75
CA VAL A 75 -6.24 8.91 6.54
C VAL A 75 -4.74 8.79 6.76
N SER A 76 -4.27 7.56 6.90
CA SER A 76 -2.86 7.26 7.19
C SER A 76 -2.12 6.87 5.91
N ILE A 77 -1.05 7.60 5.62
CA ILE A 77 -0.23 7.39 4.42
C ILE A 77 1.14 6.84 4.84
N SER A 78 1.49 5.71 4.25
CA SER A 78 2.82 5.11 4.34
C SER A 78 3.39 4.99 2.94
N TYR A 79 4.68 5.31 2.79
CA TYR A 79 5.41 5.18 1.53
C TYR A 79 6.44 4.06 1.62
N MET A 80 6.74 3.47 0.46
CA MET A 80 7.83 2.52 0.27
C MET A 80 8.78 3.13 -0.76
N CYS A 81 10.07 3.18 -0.42
CA CYS A 81 11.08 3.68 -1.34
C CYS A 81 11.53 2.57 -2.32
N TRP A 82 12.46 2.93 -3.19
CA TRP A 82 13.14 2.00 -4.10
C TRP A 82 13.74 0.78 -3.39
N ALA A 83 14.22 0.95 -2.14
CA ALA A 83 14.77 -0.15 -1.34
C ALA A 83 13.67 -1.07 -0.79
N TYR A 84 12.86 -1.63 -1.69
CA TYR A 84 11.76 -2.54 -1.43
C TYR A 84 12.28 -3.92 -1.04
N ARG A 85 12.66 -4.03 0.23
CA ARG A 85 13.26 -5.24 0.81
C ARG A 85 12.21 -5.97 1.62
N ARG A 86 11.76 -7.11 1.11
CA ARG A 86 10.89 -8.04 1.82
C ARG A 86 11.25 -9.47 1.40
N GLN A 87 11.16 -10.38 2.35
CA GLN A 87 11.28 -11.82 2.12
C GLN A 87 10.44 -12.50 3.20
N GLY A 88 9.83 -13.61 2.87
CA GLY A 88 9.08 -14.40 3.83
C GLY A 88 8.97 -15.84 3.37
N PHE A 89 8.55 -16.71 4.28
CA PHE A 89 8.29 -18.10 3.96
C PHE A 89 7.21 -18.66 4.90
N LEU A 90 6.54 -19.71 4.44
CA LEU A 90 5.65 -20.52 5.27
C LEU A 90 6.41 -21.77 5.72
N LEU A 91 6.30 -22.07 7.00
CA LEU A 91 6.76 -23.32 7.59
C LEU A 91 5.58 -24.27 7.78
N ASN A 92 5.83 -25.57 7.64
CA ASN A 92 4.92 -26.57 8.19
C ASN A 92 5.23 -26.85 9.68
N ASP A 93 4.41 -27.68 10.29
CA ASP A 93 4.56 -28.22 11.65
C ASP A 93 5.91 -28.93 11.90
N GLN A 94 6.53 -29.46 10.84
CA GLN A 94 7.86 -30.08 10.88
C GLN A 94 9.02 -29.08 10.73
N GLY A 95 8.74 -27.76 10.67
CA GLY A 95 9.78 -26.73 10.51
C GLY A 95 10.42 -26.67 9.11
N LYS A 96 9.81 -27.32 8.10
CA LYS A 96 10.26 -27.23 6.70
C LYS A 96 9.61 -26.05 5.99
N ILE A 97 10.40 -25.35 5.19
CA ILE A 97 9.89 -24.31 4.28
C ILE A 97 9.03 -24.98 3.21
N VAL A 98 7.73 -24.69 3.21
CA VAL A 98 6.78 -25.19 2.21
C VAL A 98 6.51 -24.20 1.09
N LYS A 99 6.76 -22.91 1.34
CA LYS A 99 6.52 -21.85 0.36
C LYS A 99 7.35 -20.62 0.68
N TRP A 100 8.00 -20.04 -0.33
CA TRP A 100 8.55 -18.69 -0.25
C TRP A 100 7.45 -17.66 -0.56
N LEU A 101 7.45 -16.55 0.16
CA LEU A 101 6.53 -15.44 -0.02
C LEU A 101 7.20 -14.34 -0.85
N TYR A 102 6.40 -13.74 -1.73
CA TYR A 102 6.74 -12.62 -2.64
C TYR A 102 7.56 -12.98 -3.87
#